data_AF-A0A150GHM1-F1
#
_entry.id   AF-A0A150GHM1-F1
#
_cell.length_a   1.000
_cell.length_b   1.000
_cell.length_c   1.000
_cell.angle_alpha   90.00
_cell.angle_beta   90.00
_cell.angle_gamma   90.00
#
_symmetry.space_group_name_H-M   'P 1'
#
loop_
_entity.id
_entity.type
_entity.pdbx_description
1 polymer ?
#
loop_
_entity_poly.entity_id
_entity_poly.type
_entity_poly.pdbx_seq_one_letter_code
_entity_poly.pdbx_strand_id
1 'polypeptide(L)'
;MDYTLIHYDVNAWEGRAYEYGLETLRQQGVPVDGLRFDPDLVIRGLIMDKEYGNLIKRAMHGTRMLSWQEIRELYGREVVNLRNEGRWVFLNTLFSVSEAVMYMQLVDRLDLGMFQVGAGNISYQALYGMVSKALYRTHVEGKLKAEIIQW
;
A
#
# COMPACT_ATOMS: atom_id res chain seq x y z
N MET A 1 15.64 -8.75 16.16
CA MET A 1 16.73 -7.84 15.71
C MET A 1 17.41 -8.57 14.57
N ASP A 2 16.81 -8.56 13.37
CA ASP A 2 16.96 -9.68 12.41
C ASP A 2 17.39 -9.24 11.00
N TYR A 3 18.14 -8.15 10.85
CA TYR A 3 18.60 -7.66 9.53
C TYR A 3 20.12 -7.52 9.40
N THR A 4 20.88 -7.93 10.40
CA THR A 4 22.34 -7.74 10.41
C THR A 4 23.13 -9.03 10.14
N LEU A 5 22.52 -10.21 10.29
CA LEU A 5 23.21 -11.50 10.14
C LEU A 5 22.76 -12.37 8.97
N ILE A 6 21.54 -12.18 8.45
CA ILE A 6 20.99 -13.01 7.37
C ILE A 6 20.49 -12.09 6.25
N HIS A 7 21.01 -12.28 5.04
CA HIS A 7 20.50 -11.63 3.85
C HIS A 7 19.22 -12.33 3.38
N TYR A 8 18.08 -11.67 3.56
CA TYR A 8 16.82 -12.12 2.98
C TYR A 8 16.61 -11.46 1.63
N ASP A 9 16.06 -12.20 0.66
CA ASP A 9 15.51 -11.60 -0.55
C ASP A 9 14.23 -10.85 -0.19
N VAL A 10 14.42 -9.58 0.19
CA VAL A 10 13.36 -8.67 0.60
C VAL A 10 12.25 -8.58 -0.46
N ASN A 11 12.60 -8.59 -1.75
CA ASN A 11 11.61 -8.44 -2.82
C ASN A 11 10.73 -9.70 -2.94
N ALA A 12 11.33 -10.89 -2.79
CA ALA A 12 10.56 -12.12 -2.74
C ALA A 12 9.58 -12.13 -1.55
N TRP A 13 9.99 -11.57 -0.41
CA TRP A 13 9.19 -11.52 0.81
C TRP A 13 8.05 -10.50 0.72
N GLU A 14 8.34 -9.33 0.16
CA GLU A 14 7.33 -8.30 -0.15
C GLU A 14 6.32 -8.87 -1.16
N GLY A 15 6.78 -9.52 -2.23
CA GLY A 15 5.90 -10.19 -3.19
C GLY A 15 4.98 -11.24 -2.54
N ARG A 16 5.51 -12.08 -1.63
CA ARG A 16 4.69 -13.04 -0.87
C ARG A 16 3.64 -12.36 0.00
N ALA A 17 4.02 -11.33 0.74
CA ALA A 17 3.09 -10.57 1.58
C ALA A 17 1.98 -9.94 0.73
N TYR A 18 2.34 -9.38 -0.42
CA TYR A 18 1.41 -8.82 -1.39
C TYR A 18 0.39 -9.87 -1.88
N GLU A 19 0.83 -11.07 -2.30
CA GLU A 19 -0.08 -12.12 -2.79
C GLU A 19 -1.09 -12.56 -1.72
N TYR A 20 -0.65 -12.76 -0.48
CA TYR A 20 -1.56 -13.09 0.62
C TYR A 20 -2.55 -11.96 0.95
N GLY A 21 -2.09 -10.71 0.84
CA GLY A 21 -2.96 -9.54 0.99
C GLY A 21 -4.02 -9.48 -0.10
N LEU A 22 -3.66 -9.74 -1.37
CA LEU A 22 -4.62 -9.81 -2.47
C LEU A 22 -5.66 -10.90 -2.23
N GLU A 23 -5.25 -12.08 -1.78
CA GLU A 23 -6.20 -13.16 -1.50
C GLU A 23 -7.18 -12.80 -0.37
N THR A 24 -6.67 -12.16 0.69
CA THR A 24 -7.50 -11.68 1.81
C THR A 24 -8.51 -10.62 1.35
N LEU A 25 -8.12 -9.72 0.45
CA LEU A 25 -8.99 -8.69 -0.10
C LEU A 25 -10.00 -9.26 -1.12
N ARG A 26 -9.60 -10.25 -1.93
CA ARG A 26 -10.49 -10.98 -2.84
C ARG A 26 -11.66 -11.62 -2.08
N GLN A 27 -11.37 -12.27 -0.96
CA GLN A 27 -12.40 -12.87 -0.09
C GLN A 27 -13.36 -11.83 0.52
N GLN A 28 -12.96 -10.55 0.56
CA GLN A 28 -13.79 -9.43 1.01
C GLN A 28 -14.54 -8.74 -0.15
N GLY A 29 -14.43 -9.25 -1.39
CA GLY A 29 -15.09 -8.69 -2.56
C GLY A 29 -14.40 -7.46 -3.16
N VAL A 30 -13.14 -7.20 -2.81
CA VAL A 30 -12.35 -6.10 -3.38
C VAL A 30 -11.91 -6.45 -4.81
N PRO A 31 -11.97 -5.51 -5.78
CA PRO A 31 -11.64 -5.76 -7.18
C PRO A 31 -10.12 -5.87 -7.41
N VAL A 32 -9.51 -6.95 -6.94
CA VAL A 32 -8.05 -7.20 -7.00
C VAL A 32 -7.58 -7.95 -8.24
N ASP A 33 -8.49 -8.43 -9.09
CA ASP A 33 -8.11 -9.29 -10.20
C ASP A 33 -7.22 -8.57 -11.22
N GLY A 34 -6.17 -9.28 -11.68
CA GLY A 34 -5.16 -8.76 -12.59
C GLY A 34 -4.11 -7.86 -11.95
N LEU A 35 -4.20 -7.55 -10.66
CA LEU A 35 -3.14 -6.84 -9.95
C LEU A 35 -1.92 -7.76 -9.74
N ARG A 36 -0.72 -7.16 -9.79
CA ARG A 36 0.56 -7.86 -9.63
C ARG A 36 1.51 -6.99 -8.83
N PHE A 37 2.36 -7.62 -8.02
CA PHE A 37 3.41 -6.92 -7.30
C PHE A 37 4.44 -6.35 -8.29
N ASP A 38 4.69 -5.05 -8.21
CA ASP A 38 5.77 -4.35 -8.90
C ASP A 38 6.59 -3.56 -7.87
N PRO A 39 7.77 -4.06 -7.46
CA PRO A 39 8.59 -3.40 -6.45
C PRO A 39 9.18 -2.06 -6.93
N ASP A 40 9.22 -1.80 -8.24
CA ASP A 40 9.79 -0.56 -8.79
C ASP A 40 8.81 0.61 -8.69
N LEU A 41 7.54 0.36 -8.33
CA LEU A 41 6.54 1.40 -8.06
C LEU A 41 6.81 2.17 -6.76
N VAL A 42 7.47 1.56 -5.77
CA VAL A 42 7.65 2.16 -4.44
C VAL A 42 9.04 1.86 -3.90
N ILE A 43 9.74 2.89 -3.44
CA ILE A 43 10.96 2.73 -2.63
C ILE A 43 10.66 2.95 -1.15
N ARG A 44 11.44 2.36 -0.25
CA ARG A 44 11.32 2.63 1.19
C ARG A 44 11.64 4.09 1.51
N GLY A 45 11.06 4.62 2.59
CA GLY A 45 11.27 6.00 3.03
C GLY A 45 10.47 7.05 2.25
N LEU A 46 9.48 6.62 1.46
CA LEU A 46 8.46 7.50 0.89
C LEU A 46 7.35 7.79 1.90
N ILE A 47 6.50 8.77 1.54
CA ILE A 47 5.37 9.22 2.35
C ILE A 47 4.11 9.03 1.51
N MET A 48 3.13 8.34 2.08
CA MET A 48 1.78 8.24 1.50
C MET A 48 0.83 9.22 2.19
N ASP A 49 -0.09 9.76 1.40
CA ASP A 49 -1.18 10.62 1.81
C ASP A 49 -2.51 9.87 1.64
N LYS A 50 -3.12 9.51 2.78
CA LYS A 50 -4.39 8.80 2.81
C LYS A 50 -5.60 9.69 2.57
N GLU A 51 -5.43 11.01 2.62
CA GLU A 51 -6.52 11.95 2.32
C GLU A 51 -6.78 12.00 0.81
N TYR A 52 -5.72 11.96 0.00
CA TYR A 52 -5.81 12.09 -1.46
C TYR A 52 -5.37 10.84 -2.25
N GLY A 53 -4.98 9.75 -1.59
CA GLY A 53 -4.56 8.52 -2.29
C GLY A 53 -3.24 8.67 -3.03
N ASN A 54 -2.29 9.44 -2.47
CA ASN A 54 -1.08 9.86 -3.17
C ASN A 54 0.21 9.32 -2.53
N LEU A 55 1.22 9.13 -3.36
CA LEU A 55 2.61 8.86 -2.98
C LEU A 55 3.47 10.10 -3.26
N ILE A 56 3.79 10.86 -2.21
CA ILE A 56 4.26 12.25 -2.32
C ILE A 56 5.61 12.38 -3.03
N LYS A 57 6.61 11.63 -2.58
CA LYS A 57 7.99 11.76 -3.10
C LYS A 57 8.16 11.23 -4.52
N ARG A 58 7.26 10.37 -5.01
CA ARG A 58 7.19 10.01 -6.44
C ARG A 58 6.17 10.85 -7.21
N ALA A 59 5.43 11.72 -6.53
CA ALA A 59 4.33 12.49 -7.07
C ALA A 59 3.37 11.61 -7.88
N MET A 60 2.80 10.60 -7.24
CA MET A 60 1.84 9.69 -7.89
C MET A 60 0.48 9.73 -7.21
N HIS A 61 -0.57 9.64 -8.01
CA HIS A 61 -1.93 9.33 -7.59
C HIS A 61 -2.31 7.98 -8.18
N GLY A 62 -2.64 7.03 -7.32
CA GLY A 62 -2.61 5.62 -7.74
C GLY A 62 -1.27 5.27 -8.40
N THR A 63 -1.29 4.66 -9.58
CA THR A 63 -0.07 4.37 -10.35
C THR A 63 0.30 5.45 -11.37
N ARG A 64 -0.48 6.54 -11.44
CA ARG A 64 -0.28 7.64 -12.40
C ARG A 64 0.59 8.74 -11.79
N MET A 65 1.52 9.27 -12.57
CA MET A 65 2.27 10.48 -12.21
C MET A 65 1.36 11.71 -12.18
N LEU A 66 1.49 12.50 -11.12
CA LEU A 66 0.89 13.83 -10.99
C LEU A 66 1.69 14.85 -11.79
N SER A 67 0.97 15.76 -12.44
CA SER A 67 1.54 16.95 -13.04
C SER A 67 1.97 17.96 -11.98
N TRP A 68 2.87 18.87 -12.35
CA TRP A 68 3.27 19.99 -11.49
C TRP A 68 2.09 20.84 -11.01
N GLN A 69 1.06 21.00 -11.85
CA GLN A 69 -0.13 21.75 -11.49
C GLN A 69 -0.93 21.03 -10.40
N GLU A 70 -1.20 19.73 -10.56
CA GLU A 70 -1.89 18.92 -9.54
C GLU A 70 -1.13 18.94 -8.21
N ILE A 71 0.21 18.80 -8.25
CA ILE A 71 1.04 18.88 -7.03
C ILE A 71 0.90 20.24 -6.37
N ARG A 72 0.93 21.34 -7.13
CA ARG A 72 0.83 22.69 -6.58
C ARG A 72 -0.56 22.96 -6.00
N GLU A 73 -1.61 22.46 -6.63
CA GLU A 73 -2.98 22.60 -6.17
C GLU A 73 -3.21 21.83 -4.87
N LEU A 74 -2.73 20.59 -4.78
CA LEU A 74 -2.89 19.73 -3.62
C LEU A 74 -1.96 20.10 -2.46
N TYR A 75 -0.70 20.42 -2.76
CA TYR A 75 0.38 20.49 -1.76
C TYR A 75 1.09 21.84 -1.69
N GLY A 76 0.74 22.82 -2.53
CA GLY A 76 1.48 24.10 -2.62
C GLY A 76 1.52 24.92 -1.33
N ARG A 77 0.62 24.65 -0.37
CA ARG A 77 0.60 25.25 0.98
C ARG A 77 0.58 24.21 2.09
N GLU A 78 0.59 22.93 1.75
CA GLU A 78 0.46 21.84 2.69
C GLU A 78 1.81 21.57 3.37
N VAL A 79 1.78 21.36 4.69
CA VAL A 79 2.97 20.98 5.44
C VAL A 79 2.80 19.54 5.88
N VAL A 80 3.62 18.66 5.32
CA VAL A 80 3.62 17.25 5.70
C VAL A 80 4.03 17.13 7.18
N ASN A 81 3.05 16.83 8.03
CA ASN A 81 3.25 16.61 9.45
C ASN A 81 3.08 15.12 9.77
N LEU A 82 4.19 14.39 9.84
CA LEU A 82 4.18 12.95 10.12
C LEU A 82 3.60 12.58 11.50
N ARG A 83 3.39 13.54 12.41
CA ARG A 83 2.65 13.29 13.67
C ARG A 83 1.15 13.09 13.43
N ASN A 84 0.62 13.57 12.30
CA ASN A 84 -0.75 13.27 11.89
C ASN A 84 -0.78 11.94 11.13
N GLU A 85 -0.65 10.85 11.89
CA GLU A 85 -0.74 9.47 11.39
C GLU A 85 -2.13 9.14 10.83
N GLY A 86 -3.14 9.98 11.10
CA GLY A 86 -4.48 9.86 10.51
C GLY A 86 -4.45 10.06 8.99
N ARG A 87 -3.59 10.95 8.50
CA ARG A 87 -3.42 11.26 7.08
C ARG A 87 -2.14 10.67 6.49
N TRP A 88 -1.02 10.89 7.16
CA TRP A 88 0.29 10.59 6.61
C TRP A 88 0.79 9.22 7.07
N VAL A 89 1.40 8.49 6.15
CA VAL A 89 2.08 7.21 6.45
C VAL A 89 3.51 7.30 5.97
N PHE A 90 4.45 7.01 6.87
CA PHE A 90 5.87 6.91 6.52
C PHE A 90 6.24 5.44 6.27
N LEU A 91 6.72 5.14 5.06
CA LEU A 91 7.03 3.78 4.62
C LEU A 91 8.39 3.29 5.15
N ASN A 92 8.49 3.04 6.45
CA ASN A 92 9.73 2.66 7.13
C ASN A 92 9.72 1.27 7.77
N THR A 93 8.61 0.54 7.68
CA THR A 93 8.47 -0.80 8.23
C THR A 93 8.77 -1.86 7.18
N LEU A 94 8.94 -3.09 7.65
CA LEU A 94 8.89 -4.26 6.78
C LEU A 94 7.51 -4.34 6.14
N PHE A 95 7.45 -4.73 4.87
CA PHE A 95 6.20 -4.85 4.11
C PHE A 95 5.56 -3.51 3.71
N SER A 96 6.19 -2.39 4.04
CA SER A 96 5.78 -1.05 3.60
C SER A 96 5.72 -0.94 2.07
N VAL A 97 6.57 -1.67 1.32
CA VAL A 97 6.57 -1.63 -0.14
C VAL A 97 5.32 -2.34 -0.66
N SER A 98 5.03 -3.55 -0.16
CA SER A 98 3.84 -4.32 -0.49
C SER A 98 2.55 -3.55 -0.20
N GLU A 99 2.45 -2.94 0.98
CA GLU A 99 1.30 -2.13 1.40
C GLU A 99 1.08 -0.97 0.45
N ALA A 100 2.14 -0.22 0.15
CA ALA A 100 2.06 0.93 -0.72
C ALA A 100 1.71 0.54 -2.17
N VAL A 101 2.37 -0.48 -2.75
CA VAL A 101 2.08 -0.95 -4.10
C VAL A 101 0.61 -1.36 -4.23
N MET A 102 0.12 -2.17 -3.28
CA MET A 102 -1.26 -2.61 -3.25
C MET A 102 -2.23 -1.44 -3.11
N TYR A 103 -1.93 -0.51 -2.20
CA TYR A 103 -2.73 0.68 -1.99
C TYR A 103 -2.82 1.54 -3.24
N MET A 104 -1.69 1.85 -3.90
CA MET A 104 -1.68 2.67 -5.11
C MET A 104 -2.48 2.03 -6.25
N GLN A 105 -2.36 0.73 -6.45
CA GLN A 105 -3.14 0.03 -7.49
C GLN A 105 -4.64 0.02 -7.17
N LEU A 106 -5.01 -0.06 -5.90
CA LEU A 106 -6.41 -0.03 -5.50
C LEU A 106 -7.01 1.38 -5.53
N VAL A 107 -6.19 2.43 -5.39
CA VAL A 107 -6.61 3.81 -5.69
C VAL A 107 -7.05 3.90 -7.15
N ASP A 108 -6.27 3.36 -8.10
CA ASP A 108 -6.67 3.34 -9.52
C ASP A 108 -8.03 2.64 -9.72
N ARG A 109 -8.25 1.50 -9.03
CA ARG A 109 -9.51 0.75 -9.11
C ARG A 109 -10.68 1.53 -8.50
N LEU A 110 -10.43 2.29 -7.43
CA LEU A 110 -11.41 3.13 -6.78
C LEU A 110 -11.84 4.28 -7.71
N ASP A 111 -10.89 4.93 -8.37
CA ASP A 111 -11.14 6.02 -9.31
C ASP A 111 -11.89 5.54 -10.56
N LEU A 112 -11.64 4.30 -10.98
CA LEU A 112 -12.38 3.63 -12.06
C LEU A 112 -13.80 3.19 -11.64
N GLY A 113 -14.20 3.43 -10.39
CA GLY A 113 -15.54 3.07 -9.89
C GLY A 113 -15.77 1.57 -9.79
N MET A 114 -14.71 0.76 -9.64
CA MET A 114 -14.80 -0.70 -9.65
C MET A 114 -15.29 -1.30 -8.32
N PHE A 115 -15.42 -0.49 -7.28
CA PHE A 115 -15.98 -0.92 -5.99
C PHE A 115 -17.52 -0.91 -6.09
N GLN A 116 -18.16 -2.04 -5.75
CA GLN A 116 -19.59 -2.23 -5.99
C GLN A 116 -20.47 -1.20 -5.28
N VAL A 117 -21.48 -0.72 -6.02
CA VAL A 117 -22.55 0.17 -5.56
C VAL A 117 -23.38 -0.54 -4.48
N GLY A 118 -23.18 -0.17 -3.22
CA GLY A 118 -23.88 -0.75 -2.07
C GLY A 118 -23.13 -0.58 -0.75
N ALA A 119 -21.80 -0.58 -0.81
CA ALA A 119 -20.99 0.18 0.13
C ALA A 119 -20.90 1.60 -0.45
N GLY A 120 -21.24 2.65 0.30
CA GLY A 120 -21.08 4.04 -0.20
C GLY A 120 -19.65 4.31 -0.68
N ASN A 121 -19.44 5.43 -1.39
CA ASN A 121 -18.10 5.83 -1.86
C ASN A 121 -17.07 5.66 -0.73
N ILE A 122 -16.17 4.68 -0.88
CA ILE A 122 -15.12 4.46 0.10
C ILE A 122 -14.09 5.58 -0.02
N SER A 123 -13.61 6.10 1.10
CA SER A 123 -12.52 7.07 1.08
C SER A 123 -11.18 6.36 0.87
N TYR A 124 -10.18 7.08 0.36
CA TYR A 124 -8.80 6.59 0.29
C TYR A 124 -8.25 6.17 1.66
N GLN A 125 -8.70 6.80 2.74
CA GLN A 125 -8.33 6.44 4.11
C GLN A 125 -8.97 5.11 4.53
N ALA A 126 -10.24 4.87 4.19
CA ALA A 126 -10.90 3.59 4.43
C ALA A 126 -10.25 2.48 3.61
N LEU A 127 -9.91 2.76 2.34
CA LEU A 127 -9.18 1.84 1.47
C LEU A 127 -7.82 1.45 2.08
N TYR A 128 -7.05 2.42 2.58
CA TYR A 128 -5.79 2.14 3.27
C TYR A 128 -6.01 1.21 4.48
N GLY A 129 -7.05 1.47 5.27
CA GLY A 129 -7.40 0.61 6.42
C GLY A 129 -7.70 -0.84 6.02
N MET A 130 -8.34 -1.06 4.87
CA MET A 130 -8.59 -2.40 4.32
C MET A 130 -7.29 -3.11 3.94
N VAL A 131 -6.41 -2.41 3.20
CA VAL A 131 -5.09 -2.93 2.77
C VAL A 131 -4.23 -3.28 3.98
N SER A 132 -4.10 -2.34 4.93
CA SER A 132 -3.27 -2.54 6.12
C SER A 132 -3.75 -3.71 6.97
N LYS A 133 -5.07 -3.88 7.12
CA LYS A 133 -5.67 -5.02 7.83
C LYS A 133 -5.42 -6.36 7.11
N ALA A 134 -5.46 -6.38 5.78
CA ALA A 134 -5.19 -7.58 4.99
C ALA A 134 -3.74 -8.05 5.14
N LEU A 135 -2.79 -7.12 5.10
CA LEU A 135 -1.37 -7.44 5.30
C LEU A 135 -1.05 -7.77 6.76
N TYR A 136 -1.68 -7.12 7.73
CA TYR A 136 -1.49 -7.45 9.14
C TYR A 136 -1.91 -8.90 9.48
N ARG A 137 -3.04 -9.37 8.95
CA ARG A 137 -3.47 -10.78 9.11
C ARG A 137 -2.44 -11.75 8.56
N THR A 138 -1.86 -11.42 7.41
CA THR A 138 -0.78 -12.19 6.78
C THR A 138 0.46 -12.30 7.68
N HIS A 139 0.79 -11.26 8.44
CA HIS A 139 1.91 -11.26 9.39
C HIS A 139 1.61 -12.00 10.71
N VAL A 140 0.40 -11.87 11.24
CA VAL A 140 0.01 -12.44 12.55
C VAL A 140 -0.36 -13.91 12.46
N GLU A 141 -0.96 -14.36 11.35
CA GLU A 141 -1.33 -15.78 11.18
C GLU A 141 -0.13 -16.72 10.97
N GLY A 142 1.11 -16.20 11.00
CA GLY A 142 2.31 -17.05 11.01
C GLY A 142 2.58 -17.79 9.70
N LYS A 143 1.81 -17.56 8.62
CA LYS A 143 2.00 -18.21 7.31
C LYS A 143 3.39 -17.91 6.73
N LEU A 144 3.82 -16.64 6.76
CA LEU A 144 5.19 -16.26 6.38
C LEU A 144 6.25 -16.88 7.30
N LYS A 145 6.01 -16.91 8.62
CA LYS A 145 6.95 -17.51 9.59
C LYS A 145 7.07 -19.03 9.45
N ALA A 146 6.00 -19.72 9.06
CA ALA A 146 6.00 -21.15 8.84
C ALA A 146 6.74 -21.54 7.55
N GLU A 147 6.62 -20.74 6.48
CA GLU A 147 7.41 -20.95 5.25
C GLU A 147 8.90 -20.68 5.46
N ILE A 148 9.26 -19.76 6.38
CA ILE A 148 10.65 -19.45 6.75
C ILE A 148 11.37 -20.65 7.41
N ILE A 149 10.67 -21.57 8.07
CA ILE A 149 11.30 -22.71 8.78
C ILE A 149 11.63 -23.88 7.82
N GLN A 150 11.12 -23.88 6.60
CA GLN A 150 11.29 -24.98 5.65
C GLN A 150 12.44 -24.78 4.65
N TRP A 151 13.27 -23.74 4.81
CA TRP A 151 14.44 -23.45 3.98
C TRP A 151 15.73 -23.38 4.80
#